data_AF-A0A133U5H0-F1
#
_entry.id   AF-A0A133U5H0-F1
#
_cell.length_a   1.000
_cell.length_b   1.000
_cell.length_c   1.000
_cell.angle_alpha   90.00
_cell.angle_beta   90.00
_cell.angle_gamma   90.00
#
_symmetry.space_group_name_H-M   'P 1'
#
loop_
_entity.id
_entity.type
_entity.pdbx_description
1 polymer ?
#
loop_
_entity_poly.entity_id
_entity_poly.type
_entity_poly.pdbx_seq_one_letter_code
_entity_poly.pdbx_strand_id
1 'polypeptide(L)' 'MKEKLYRLGDLSLGSIQKRMLTCGDPNCRCARGEKHGPYYYFTYTDPETGEPAQISLQESEVRDLRKRIENYQVFKEDL' A
#
# COMPACT_ATOMS: atom_id res chain seq x y z
N MET A 1 8.01 -1.58 11.79
CA MET A 1 6.72 -1.32 11.11
C MET A 1 6.52 -2.26 9.91
N LYS A 2 7.41 -2.24 8.90
CA LYS A 2 7.38 -3.22 7.79
C LYS A 2 7.45 -4.68 8.24
N GLU A 3 8.34 -5.01 9.19
CA GLU A 3 8.47 -6.38 9.73
C GLU A 3 7.18 -6.94 10.32
N LYS A 4 6.33 -6.12 10.94
CA LYS A 4 5.04 -6.57 11.49
C LYS A 4 4.05 -6.91 10.37
N LEU A 5 4.06 -6.14 9.28
CA LEU A 5 3.24 -6.43 8.10
C LEU A 5 3.65 -7.75 7.44
N TYR A 6 4.96 -8.03 7.43
CA TYR A 6 5.51 -9.28 6.90
C TYR A 6 5.22 -10.51 7.79
N ARG A 7 4.76 -10.33 9.04
CA ARG A 7 4.43 -11.43 9.97
C ARG A 7 3.07 -12.09 9.72
N LEU A 8 2.16 -11.48 8.94
CA LEU A 8 0.85 -12.06 8.62
C LEU A 8 0.92 -13.25 7.64
N GLY A 9 2.11 -13.73 7.29
CA GLY A 9 2.29 -14.87 6.39
C GLY A 9 1.82 -14.56 4.96
N ASP A 10 1.10 -15.51 4.36
CA ASP A 10 0.58 -15.43 2.99
C ASP A 10 -0.73 -14.64 2.83
N LEU A 11 -1.24 -14.06 3.92
CA LEU A 11 -2.49 -13.30 3.95
C LEU A 11 -2.21 -11.86 4.37
N SER A 12 -2.95 -10.91 3.83
CA SER A 12 -2.84 -9.51 4.25
C SER A 12 -4.19 -8.81 4.14
N LEU A 13 -4.69 -8.32 5.27
CA LEU A 13 -5.92 -7.53 5.32
C LEU A 13 -5.58 -6.04 5.11
N GLY A 14 -6.06 -5.48 4.01
CA GLY A 14 -5.87 -4.07 3.68
C GLY A 14 -5.97 -3.82 2.18
N SER A 15 -5.47 -2.68 1.72
CA SER A 15 -5.51 -2.29 0.32
C SER A 15 -4.25 -1.54 -0.11
N ILE A 16 -3.91 -1.65 -1.40
CA ILE A 16 -2.78 -0.92 -2.00
C ILE A 16 -3.32 0.30 -2.75
N GLN A 17 -2.85 1.48 -2.39
CA GLN A 17 -3.14 2.73 -3.08
C GLN A 17 -1.98 3.14 -3.97
N LYS A 18 -2.30 3.57 -5.20
CA LYS A 18 -1.37 4.18 -6.15
C LYS A 18 -1.58 5.69 -6.14
N ARG A 19 -0.52 6.48 -5.95
CA ARG A 19 -0.58 7.94 -5.93
C ARG A 19 0.44 8.54 -6.88
N MET A 20 0.03 9.61 -7.55
CA MET A 20 0.90 10.51 -8.30
C MET A 20 0.99 11.84 -7.55
N LEU A 21 2.20 12.28 -7.21
CA LEU A 21 2.45 13.39 -6.30
C LEU A 21 3.17 14.55 -7.00
N THR A 22 3.03 15.75 -6.45
CA THR A 22 3.81 16.93 -6.82
C THR A 22 4.97 17.09 -5.86
N CYS A 23 6.13 17.57 -6.31
CA CYS A 23 7.31 17.78 -5.45
C CYS A 23 7.27 19.09 -4.65
N GLY A 24 6.33 20.00 -4.94
CA GLY A 24 6.21 21.29 -4.27
C GLY A 24 7.01 22.43 -4.92
N ASP A 25 7.93 22.13 -5.84
CA ASP A 25 8.58 23.15 -6.66
C ASP A 25 7.58 23.70 -7.72
N PRO A 26 7.26 25.01 -7.70
CA PRO A 26 6.35 25.61 -8.67
C PRO A 26 6.85 25.58 -10.12
N ASN A 27 8.17 25.43 -10.34
CA ASN A 27 8.76 25.38 -11.67
C ASN A 27 8.83 23.96 -12.26
N CYS A 28 8.67 22.94 -11.42
CA CYS A 28 8.68 21.55 -11.85
C CYS A 28 7.48 21.23 -12.76
N ARG A 29 7.68 20.34 -13.75
CA ARG A 29 6.61 19.90 -14.65
C ARG A 29 5.44 19.24 -13.92
N CYS A 30 5.68 18.67 -12.73
CA CYS A 30 4.63 18.10 -11.91
C CYS A 30 3.56 19.12 -11.49
N ALA A 31 3.92 20.40 -11.36
CA ALA A 31 2.96 21.47 -11.06
C ALA A 31 2.02 21.75 -12.24
N ARG A 32 2.39 21.34 -13.46
CA ARG A 32 1.61 21.53 -14.70
C ARG A 32 0.87 20.25 -15.16
N GLY A 33 0.88 19.20 -14.34
CA GLY A 33 0.15 17.95 -14.60
C GLY A 33 1.02 16.72 -14.76
N GLU A 34 2.32 16.86 -15.01
CA GLU A 34 3.28 15.73 -15.14
C GLU A 34 3.73 15.22 -13.75
N LYS A 35 2.78 14.72 -12.95
CA LYS A 35 3.00 14.32 -11.56
C LYS A 35 4.05 13.18 -11.43
N HIS A 36 4.79 13.19 -10.32
CA HIS A 36 5.75 12.14 -9.99
C HIS A 36 5.07 10.88 -9.51
N GLY A 37 5.65 9.73 -9.84
CA GLY A 37 5.18 8.43 -9.38
C GLY A 37 5.36 7.35 -10.45
N PRO A 38 4.75 6.18 -10.24
CA PRO A 38 3.80 5.90 -9.16
C PRO A 38 4.43 5.68 -7.79
N TYR A 39 3.79 6.21 -6.75
CA TYR A 39 4.05 5.84 -5.36
C TYR A 39 2.98 4.87 -4.89
N TYR A 40 3.41 3.81 -4.21
CA TYR A 40 2.52 2.80 -3.67
C TYR A 40 2.49 2.86 -2.16
N TYR A 41 1.30 2.69 -1.60
CA TYR A 41 1.08 2.66 -0.17
C TYR A 41 0.17 1.50 0.18
N PHE A 42 0.52 0.75 1.23
CA PHE A 42 -0.40 -0.18 1.85
C PHE A 42 -1.15 0.53 2.97
N THR A 43 -2.47 0.45 2.95
CA THR A 43 -3.35 0.96 4.00
C THR A 43 -4.08 -0.20 4.67
N TYR A 44 -4.07 -0.22 5.99
CA TYR A 44 -4.62 -1.29 6.80
C TYR A 44 -5.11 -0.76 8.14
N THR A 45 -5.88 -1.55 8.88
CA THR A 45 -6.24 -1.27 10.27
C THR A 45 -5.19 -1.91 11.16
N ASP A 46 -4.53 -1.13 12.02
CA ASP A 46 -3.53 -1.64 12.94
C ASP A 46 -4.20 -2.60 13.95
N PRO A 47 -3.76 -3.87 14.06
CA PRO A 47 -4.42 -4.83 14.93
C PRO A 47 -4.18 -4.59 16.42
N GLU A 48 -3.15 -3.81 16.80
CA GLU A 48 -2.86 -3.48 18.20
C GLU A 48 -3.71 -2.28 18.66
N THR A 49 -3.91 -1.28 17.80
CA THR A 49 -4.60 -0.03 18.16
C THR A 49 -6.01 0.09 17.61
N GLY A 50 -6.36 -0.65 16.55
CA GLY A 50 -7.62 -0.52 15.82
C GLY A 50 -7.67 0.69 14.87
N GLU A 51 -6.60 1.48 14.79
CA GLU A 51 -6.58 2.72 14.01
C GLU A 51 -6.13 2.51 12.56
N PRO A 52 -6.56 3.35 11.60
CA PRO A 52 -6.04 3.32 10.24
C PRO A 52 -4.54 3.64 10.19
N ALA A 53 -3.77 2.77 9.55
CA ALA A 53 -2.33 2.92 9.35
C ALA A 53 -1.96 2.84 7.86
N GLN A 54 -0.79 3.40 7.54
CA GLN A 54 -0.25 3.40 6.18
C GLN A 54 1.26 3.18 6.19
N ILE A 55 1.76 2.41 5.22
CA ILE A 55 3.19 2.32 4.92
C ILE A 55 3.46 2.52 3.43
N SER A 56 4.63 3.05 3.08
CA SER A 56 5.09 3.12 1.69
C SER A 56 5.64 1.78 1.21
N LEU A 57 5.38 1.48 -0.06
CA LEU A 57 5.82 0.27 -0.74
C LEU A 57 6.75 0.63 -1.90
N GLN A 58 7.77 -0.17 -2.07
CA GLN A 58 8.52 -0.28 -3.33
C GLN A 58 7.73 -1.11 -4.32
N GLU A 59 8.01 -0.92 -5.60
CA GLU A 59 7.31 -1.64 -6.68
C GLU A 59 7.48 -3.16 -6.58
N SER A 60 8.65 -3.64 -6.11
CA SER A 60 8.87 -5.07 -5.83
C SER A 60 7.95 -5.61 -4.73
N GLU A 61 7.68 -4.81 -3.68
CA GLU A 61 6.82 -5.19 -2.55
C GLU A 61 5.32 -5.24 -2.97
N VAL A 62 4.91 -4.48 -4.00
CA VAL A 62 3.52 -4.41 -4.46
C VAL A 62 3.03 -5.75 -4.99
N ARG A 63 3.85 -6.46 -5.77
CA ARG A 63 3.44 -7.71 -6.41
C ARG A 63 3.12 -8.78 -5.35
N ASP A 64 4.01 -8.95 -4.40
CA ASP A 64 3.85 -9.96 -3.36
C ASP A 64 2.66 -9.62 -2.44
N LEU A 65 2.50 -8.34 -2.10
CA LEU A 65 1.41 -7.91 -1.23
C LEU A 65 0.04 -8.02 -1.91
N ARG A 66 -0.07 -7.77 -3.23
CA ARG A 66 -1.30 -8.02 -3.99
C ARG A 66 -1.75 -9.47 -3.86
N LYS A 67 -0.82 -10.42 -4.05
CA LYS A 67 -1.12 -11.85 -3.93
C LYS A 67 -1.64 -12.20 -2.53
N ARG A 68 -1.05 -11.61 -1.48
CA ARG A 68 -1.49 -11.84 -0.10
C ARG A 68 -2.88 -11.27 0.20
N ILE A 69 -3.21 -10.12 -0.40
CA ILE A 69 -4.55 -9.52 -0.28
C ILE A 69 -5.58 -10.40 -0.99
N GLU A 70 -5.28 -10.86 -2.21
CA GLU A 70 -6.15 -11.79 -2.95
C GLU A 70 -6.38 -13.10 -2.18
N ASN A 71 -5.32 -13.71 -1.67
CA ASN A 71 -5.43 -14.92 -0.84
C ASN A 71 -6.37 -14.70 0.36
N TYR A 72 -6.29 -13.52 1.01
CA TYR A 72 -7.17 -13.20 2.13
C TYR A 72 -8.63 -13.05 1.70
N GLN A 73 -8.89 -12.44 0.54
CA GLN A 73 -10.25 -12.32 0.01
C GLN A 73 -10.86 -13.69 -0.27
N VAL A 74 -10.13 -14.58 -0.94
CA VAL A 74 -10.56 -15.97 -1.19
C VAL A 74 -10.84 -16.70 0.11
N PHE A 75 -9.90 -16.65 1.07
CA PHE A 75 -10.07 -17.28 2.37
C PHE A 75 -11.32 -16.77 3.12
N LYS A 76 -11.63 -15.47 3.00
CA LYS A 76 -12.81 -14.87 3.62
C LYS A 76 -14.12 -15.31 2.95
N GLU A 77 -14.11 -15.54 1.64
CA GLU A 77 -15.28 -16.01 0.88
C GLU A 77 -15.60 -17.48 1.17
N ASP A 78 -14.60 -18.28 1.49
CA ASP A 78 -14.73 -19.70 1.85
C ASP A 78 -15.19 -19.95 3.31
N LEU A 79 -15.32 -18.89 4.13
CA LEU A 79 -15.77 -18.94 5.54
C LEU A 79 -17.27 -18.62 5.68
#